data_AF-A0AAD9T9I9-F1
#
_entry.id   AF-A0AAD9T9I9-F1
#
_cell.length_a   1.000
_cell.length_b   1.000
_cell.length_c   1.000
_cell.angle_alpha   90.00
_cell.angle_beta   90.00
_cell.angle_gamma   90.00
#
_symmetry.space_group_name_H-M   'P 1'
#
loop_
_entity.id
_entity.type
_entity.pdbx_description
1 polymer ?
#
loop_
_entity_poly.entity_id
_entity_poly.type
_entity_poly.pdbx_seq_one_letter_code
_entity_poly.pdbx_strand_id
1 'polypeptide(L)'
;MDRFAREKKELSEQVRDLENQLEGLRSDRVEEIAEFAPEKKALQDRLCDAERQILQLKTCHSEELEKVVKEKDALAERLKIAEAGRKISDEELKRYATENVTGEEIRQSLEDEIRRLRQTVGQTEGEKWKKEERMAEYEERIHDMRAQLETYRECIQSLITQLGEEMSRHAPLYGAGLDALSMTELETISHIHKEALRQIHVIQQQHKGSPLSSPTHVMKRAPPSVMPNGVGMHHRNGHVNNELKKVVKEKNALAEKLKSVEAGRKVSDEELKQYETENVTGEEIRQSLEDEIRRLRQTVECIQSLVTQLGEEMSRHAPLYGADLDALSMKELETISCIHEVGLRQIHAIQQQRKGSPLSSPIVSPHTLPPHDQGLYPTVPPPVAAGLPPSVMPNGVGMHHSNRHVNGAMGPWFNHK
;
A
#
# COMPACT_ATOMS: atom_id res chain seq x y z
N MET A 1 -43.41 -164.72 -66.60
CA MET A 1 -43.13 -163.37 -67.13
C MET A 1 -44.00 -162.30 -66.44
N ASP A 2 -45.32 -162.46 -66.36
CA ASP A 2 -46.25 -161.34 -66.07
C ASP A 2 -46.15 -160.64 -64.71
N ARG A 3 -45.64 -161.30 -63.66
CA ARG A 3 -45.48 -160.66 -62.34
C ARG A 3 -44.49 -159.49 -62.41
N PHE A 4 -43.30 -159.73 -62.99
CA PHE A 4 -42.24 -158.73 -63.11
C PHE A 4 -42.64 -157.55 -64.02
N ALA A 5 -43.46 -157.80 -65.05
CA ALA A 5 -44.02 -156.74 -65.89
C ALA A 5 -45.00 -155.83 -65.11
N ARG A 6 -45.73 -156.38 -64.14
CA ARG A 6 -46.67 -155.65 -63.29
C ARG A 6 -45.93 -154.82 -62.23
N GLU A 7 -45.01 -155.44 -61.51
CA GLU A 7 -44.15 -154.77 -60.52
C GLU A 7 -43.30 -153.65 -61.17
N LYS A 8 -42.78 -153.87 -62.38
CA LYS A 8 -42.09 -152.83 -63.17
C LYS A 8 -43.02 -151.68 -63.60
N LYS A 9 -44.29 -151.96 -63.94
CA LYS A 9 -45.27 -150.89 -64.23
C LYS A 9 -45.59 -150.08 -62.97
N GLU A 10 -45.84 -150.76 -61.85
CA GLU A 10 -46.19 -150.12 -60.57
C GLU A 10 -45.05 -149.25 -60.04
N LEU A 11 -43.80 -149.72 -60.11
CA LEU A 11 -42.61 -148.90 -59.83
C LEU A 11 -42.47 -147.72 -60.80
N SER A 12 -42.75 -147.92 -62.10
CA SER A 12 -42.75 -146.81 -63.07
C SER A 12 -43.87 -145.80 -62.83
N GLU A 13 -44.97 -146.22 -62.18
CA GLU A 13 -46.08 -145.34 -61.80
C GLU A 13 -45.75 -144.59 -60.51
N GLN A 14 -45.16 -145.24 -59.51
CA GLN A 14 -44.65 -144.57 -58.30
C GLN A 14 -43.53 -143.57 -58.60
N VAL A 15 -42.60 -143.90 -59.52
CA VAL A 15 -41.55 -142.96 -59.97
C VAL A 15 -42.20 -141.74 -60.64
N ARG A 16 -43.13 -141.94 -61.58
CA ARG A 16 -43.85 -140.84 -62.25
C ARG A 16 -44.64 -139.97 -61.26
N ASP A 17 -45.29 -140.56 -60.27
CA ASP A 17 -46.09 -139.81 -59.31
C ASP A 17 -45.23 -139.09 -58.27
N LEU A 18 -44.02 -139.58 -57.96
CA LEU A 18 -42.99 -138.86 -57.21
C LEU A 18 -42.34 -137.75 -58.04
N GLU A 19 -42.11 -137.95 -59.34
CA GLU A 19 -41.66 -136.92 -60.27
C GLU A 19 -42.69 -135.78 -60.37
N ASN A 20 -43.99 -136.11 -60.49
CA ASN A 20 -45.09 -135.14 -60.47
C ASN A 20 -45.14 -134.35 -59.14
N GLN A 21 -44.99 -135.02 -57.99
CA GLN A 21 -44.95 -134.34 -56.68
C GLN A 21 -43.70 -133.45 -56.52
N LEU A 22 -42.54 -133.90 -57.01
CA LEU A 22 -41.30 -133.13 -57.00
C LEU A 22 -41.42 -131.89 -57.88
N GLU A 23 -42.06 -132.00 -59.05
CA GLU A 23 -42.25 -130.88 -59.98
C GLU A 23 -43.33 -129.90 -59.51
N GLY A 24 -44.35 -130.38 -58.79
CA GLY A 24 -45.27 -129.54 -58.00
C GLY A 24 -44.50 -128.72 -56.95
N LEU A 25 -43.79 -129.39 -56.03
CA LEU A 25 -43.00 -128.72 -55.00
C LEU A 25 -41.87 -127.81 -55.54
N ARG A 26 -41.43 -128.02 -56.78
CA ARG A 26 -40.54 -127.10 -57.51
C ARG A 26 -41.30 -125.90 -58.04
N SER A 27 -42.48 -126.09 -58.62
CA SER A 27 -43.34 -125.01 -59.09
C SER A 27 -43.74 -124.10 -57.93
N ASP A 28 -44.26 -124.67 -56.84
CA ASP A 28 -44.64 -123.96 -55.62
C ASP A 28 -43.47 -123.11 -55.09
N ARG A 29 -42.25 -123.66 -55.06
CA ARG A 29 -41.04 -122.93 -54.64
C ARG A 29 -40.57 -121.88 -55.64
N VAL A 30 -40.75 -122.10 -56.93
CA VAL A 30 -40.39 -121.10 -57.96
C VAL A 30 -41.39 -119.94 -57.95
N GLU A 31 -42.66 -120.21 -57.68
CA GLU A 31 -43.71 -119.21 -57.46
C GLU A 31 -43.47 -118.42 -56.16
N GLU A 32 -43.20 -119.10 -55.03
CA GLU A 32 -42.80 -118.46 -53.77
C GLU A 32 -41.54 -117.57 -53.94
N ILE A 33 -40.53 -118.03 -54.67
CA ILE A 33 -39.34 -117.23 -55.01
C ILE A 33 -39.71 -116.04 -55.92
N ALA A 34 -40.68 -116.19 -56.82
CA ALA A 34 -41.14 -115.12 -57.71
C ALA A 34 -41.99 -114.07 -56.97
N GLU A 35 -42.76 -114.44 -55.95
CA GLU A 35 -43.49 -113.52 -55.08
C GLU A 35 -42.54 -112.73 -54.16
N PHE A 36 -41.54 -113.37 -53.55
CA PHE A 36 -40.57 -112.68 -52.69
C PHE A 36 -39.51 -111.87 -53.46
N ALA A 37 -39.30 -112.11 -54.76
CA ALA A 37 -38.36 -111.35 -55.59
C ALA A 37 -38.66 -109.84 -55.66
N PRO A 38 -39.88 -109.36 -55.98
CA PRO A 38 -40.21 -107.93 -55.97
C PRO A 38 -40.16 -107.33 -54.56
N GLU A 39 -40.57 -108.04 -53.51
CA GLU A 39 -40.47 -107.54 -52.13
C GLU A 39 -39.02 -107.34 -51.70
N LYS A 40 -38.16 -108.35 -51.94
CA LYS A 40 -36.72 -108.25 -51.70
C LYS A 40 -36.12 -107.05 -52.44
N LYS A 41 -36.51 -106.83 -53.69
CA LYS A 41 -36.05 -105.68 -54.47
C LYS A 41 -36.54 -104.36 -53.86
N ALA A 42 -37.83 -104.24 -53.52
CA ALA A 42 -38.39 -103.03 -52.92
C ALA A 42 -37.76 -102.70 -51.55
N LEU A 43 -37.41 -103.71 -50.76
CA LEU A 43 -36.66 -103.53 -49.51
C LEU A 43 -35.21 -103.09 -49.77
N GLN A 44 -34.56 -103.63 -50.82
CA GLN A 44 -33.20 -103.26 -51.19
C GLN A 44 -33.10 -101.84 -51.78
N ASP A 45 -34.06 -101.44 -52.63
CA ASP A 45 -34.18 -100.08 -53.16
C ASP A 45 -34.41 -99.08 -52.00
N ARG A 46 -35.32 -99.40 -51.06
CA ARG A 46 -35.54 -98.61 -49.83
C ARG A 46 -34.32 -98.52 -48.92
N LEU A 47 -33.50 -99.57 -48.84
CA LEU A 47 -32.25 -99.56 -48.08
C LEU A 47 -31.26 -98.56 -48.69
N CYS A 48 -31.03 -98.64 -50.00
CA CYS A 48 -30.10 -97.73 -50.69
C CYS A 48 -30.56 -96.26 -50.65
N ASP A 49 -31.88 -95.99 -50.64
CA ASP A 49 -32.38 -94.63 -50.44
C ASP A 49 -32.23 -94.15 -48.98
N ALA A 50 -32.39 -95.02 -47.99
CA ALA A 50 -32.11 -94.69 -46.59
C ALA A 50 -30.61 -94.43 -46.34
N GLU A 51 -29.73 -95.24 -46.93
CA GLU A 51 -28.27 -95.03 -46.90
C GLU A 51 -27.89 -93.67 -47.52
N ARG A 52 -28.52 -93.30 -48.65
CA ARG A 52 -28.35 -92.00 -49.31
C ARG A 52 -28.79 -90.83 -48.43
N GLN A 53 -29.93 -90.96 -47.75
CA GLN A 53 -30.43 -89.95 -46.81
C GLN A 53 -29.49 -89.80 -45.60
N ILE A 54 -28.98 -90.90 -45.04
CA ILE A 54 -28.00 -90.88 -43.95
C ILE A 54 -26.71 -90.17 -44.37
N LEU A 55 -26.23 -90.40 -45.59
CA LEU A 55 -25.07 -89.70 -46.16
C LEU A 55 -25.33 -88.18 -46.33
N GLN A 56 -26.51 -87.79 -46.81
CA GLN A 56 -26.91 -86.37 -46.95
C GLN A 56 -27.05 -85.68 -45.58
N LEU A 57 -27.68 -86.33 -44.60
CA LEU A 57 -27.79 -85.79 -43.24
C LEU A 57 -26.40 -85.65 -42.58
N LYS A 58 -25.52 -86.64 -42.76
CA LYS A 58 -24.14 -86.61 -42.23
C LYS A 58 -23.31 -85.48 -42.83
N THR A 59 -23.45 -85.20 -44.13
CA THR A 59 -22.75 -84.07 -44.77
C THR A 59 -23.32 -82.73 -44.32
N CYS A 60 -24.64 -82.55 -44.33
CA CYS A 60 -25.29 -81.33 -43.84
C CYS A 60 -24.91 -81.00 -42.39
N HIS A 61 -25.03 -81.98 -41.48
CA HIS A 61 -24.64 -81.82 -40.07
C HIS A 61 -23.15 -81.50 -39.89
N SER A 62 -22.27 -82.02 -40.76
CA SER A 62 -20.84 -81.69 -40.73
C SER A 62 -20.58 -80.24 -41.16
N GLU A 63 -21.30 -79.74 -42.17
CA GLU A 63 -21.21 -78.34 -42.59
C GLU A 63 -21.80 -77.37 -41.55
N GLU A 64 -22.89 -77.76 -40.87
CA GLU A 64 -23.47 -76.99 -39.76
C GLU A 64 -22.51 -76.91 -38.58
N LEU A 65 -21.87 -78.02 -38.20
CA LEU A 65 -20.79 -78.03 -37.21
C LEU A 65 -19.64 -77.08 -37.60
N GLU A 66 -19.21 -77.11 -38.87
CA GLU A 66 -18.14 -76.22 -39.35
C GLU A 66 -18.53 -74.73 -39.29
N LYS A 67 -19.79 -74.40 -39.61
CA LYS A 67 -20.35 -73.04 -39.48
C LYS A 67 -20.38 -72.61 -38.01
N VAL A 68 -20.92 -73.45 -37.12
CA VAL A 68 -21.00 -73.17 -35.66
C VAL A 68 -19.61 -73.00 -35.03
N VAL A 69 -18.62 -73.81 -35.43
CA VAL A 69 -17.23 -73.64 -34.96
C VAL A 69 -16.67 -72.27 -35.38
N LYS A 70 -16.81 -71.88 -36.65
CA LYS A 70 -16.35 -70.58 -37.17
C LYS A 70 -17.05 -69.40 -36.48
N GLU A 71 -18.36 -69.50 -36.23
CA GLU A 71 -19.10 -68.47 -35.49
C GLU A 71 -18.65 -68.38 -34.03
N LYS A 72 -18.47 -69.51 -33.35
CA LYS A 72 -17.95 -69.58 -31.96
C LYS A 72 -16.55 -68.98 -31.85
N ASP A 73 -15.66 -69.24 -32.81
CA ASP A 73 -14.31 -68.65 -32.84
C ASP A 73 -14.34 -67.15 -33.14
N ALA A 74 -15.20 -66.70 -34.08
CA ALA A 74 -15.40 -65.28 -34.35
C ALA A 74 -16.02 -64.51 -33.16
N LEU A 75 -16.90 -65.16 -32.39
CA LEU A 75 -17.45 -64.60 -31.15
C LEU A 75 -16.40 -64.55 -30.02
N ALA A 76 -15.51 -65.53 -29.92
CA ALA A 76 -14.43 -65.53 -28.94
C ALA A 76 -13.45 -64.36 -29.14
N GLU A 77 -13.02 -64.10 -30.38
CA GLU A 77 -12.15 -62.94 -30.67
C GLU A 77 -12.89 -61.60 -30.50
N ARG A 78 -14.19 -61.51 -30.83
CA ARG A 78 -15.01 -60.32 -30.52
C ARG A 78 -15.11 -60.05 -29.01
N LEU A 79 -15.33 -61.10 -28.21
CA LEU A 79 -15.38 -61.00 -26.74
C LEU A 79 -14.04 -60.50 -26.18
N LYS A 80 -12.92 -61.10 -26.61
CA LYS A 80 -11.55 -60.74 -26.25
C LYS A 80 -11.21 -59.27 -26.59
N ILE A 81 -11.65 -58.78 -27.74
CA ILE A 81 -11.52 -57.36 -28.12
C ILE A 81 -12.37 -56.46 -27.21
N ALA A 82 -13.63 -56.84 -26.92
CA ALA A 82 -14.51 -56.08 -26.04
C ALA A 82 -14.02 -56.04 -24.57
N GLU A 83 -13.42 -57.12 -24.08
CA GLU A 83 -12.77 -57.16 -22.77
C GLU A 83 -11.52 -56.29 -22.70
N ALA A 84 -10.71 -56.27 -23.75
CA ALA A 84 -9.55 -55.37 -23.84
C ALA A 84 -9.98 -53.90 -23.85
N GLY A 85 -11.00 -53.55 -24.65
CA GLY A 85 -11.58 -52.21 -24.67
C GLY A 85 -12.13 -51.77 -23.30
N ARG A 86 -12.86 -52.67 -22.61
CA ARG A 86 -13.39 -52.40 -21.26
C ARG A 86 -12.29 -52.07 -20.26
N LYS A 87 -11.20 -52.86 -20.22
CA LYS A 87 -10.06 -52.62 -19.33
C LYS A 87 -9.44 -51.25 -19.57
N ILE A 88 -9.24 -50.85 -20.82
CA ILE A 88 -8.73 -49.51 -21.18
C ILE A 88 -9.66 -48.41 -20.62
N SER A 89 -10.98 -48.56 -20.73
CA SER A 89 -11.96 -47.62 -20.16
C SER A 89 -11.94 -47.60 -18.62
N ASP A 90 -11.81 -48.76 -17.97
CA ASP A 90 -11.67 -48.85 -16.50
C ASP A 90 -10.37 -48.18 -16.01
N GLU A 91 -9.28 -48.33 -16.76
CA GLU A 91 -7.99 -47.66 -16.54
C GLU A 91 -8.04 -46.14 -16.81
N GLU A 92 -8.91 -45.67 -17.71
CA GLU A 92 -9.17 -44.24 -17.93
C GLU A 92 -9.99 -43.63 -16.79
N LEU A 93 -11.05 -44.33 -16.35
CA LEU A 93 -11.89 -43.88 -15.24
C LEU A 93 -11.08 -43.77 -13.93
N LYS A 94 -10.15 -44.71 -13.68
CA LYS A 94 -9.19 -44.65 -12.57
C LYS A 94 -8.27 -43.42 -12.66
N ARG A 95 -7.75 -43.10 -13.86
CA ARG A 95 -6.91 -41.91 -14.08
C ARG A 95 -7.67 -40.62 -13.80
N TYR A 96 -8.87 -40.46 -14.35
CA TYR A 96 -9.72 -39.29 -14.07
C TYR A 96 -10.07 -39.15 -12.59
N ALA A 97 -10.30 -40.26 -11.87
CA ALA A 97 -10.52 -40.22 -10.43
C ALA A 97 -9.30 -39.65 -9.66
N THR A 98 -8.08 -40.07 -10.02
CA THR A 98 -6.85 -39.53 -9.40
C THR A 98 -6.54 -38.07 -9.79
N GLU A 99 -6.85 -37.68 -11.03
CA GLU A 99 -6.66 -36.30 -11.50
C GLU A 99 -7.63 -35.34 -10.81
N ASN A 100 -8.90 -35.74 -10.64
CA ASN A 100 -9.89 -34.96 -9.89
C ASN A 100 -9.50 -34.75 -8.42
N VAL A 101 -8.97 -35.78 -7.74
CA VAL A 101 -8.51 -35.66 -6.34
C VAL A 101 -7.35 -34.68 -6.23
N THR A 102 -6.32 -34.80 -7.09
CA THR A 102 -5.17 -33.88 -7.04
C THR A 102 -5.53 -32.45 -7.46
N GLY A 103 -6.51 -32.28 -8.37
CA GLY A 103 -7.09 -30.97 -8.69
C GLY A 103 -7.82 -30.32 -7.52
N GLU A 104 -8.55 -31.13 -6.72
CA GLU A 104 -9.24 -30.68 -5.51
C GLU A 104 -8.26 -30.27 -4.40
N GLU A 105 -7.19 -31.05 -4.18
CA GLU A 105 -6.11 -30.71 -3.24
C GLU A 105 -5.45 -29.37 -3.59
N ILE A 106 -5.20 -29.12 -4.88
CA ILE A 106 -4.68 -27.83 -5.38
C ILE A 106 -5.68 -26.70 -5.16
N ARG A 107 -6.98 -26.93 -5.40
CA ARG A 107 -8.03 -25.92 -5.14
C ARG A 107 -8.09 -25.55 -3.67
N GLN A 108 -8.15 -26.53 -2.77
CA GLN A 108 -8.22 -26.28 -1.32
C GLN A 108 -6.98 -25.52 -0.82
N SER A 109 -5.79 -25.86 -1.32
CA SER A 109 -4.54 -25.16 -0.99
C SER A 109 -4.56 -23.67 -1.42
N LEU A 110 -5.14 -23.37 -2.59
CA LEU A 110 -5.30 -21.99 -3.07
C LEU A 110 -6.37 -21.22 -2.27
N GLU A 111 -7.47 -21.86 -1.88
CA GLU A 111 -8.49 -21.27 -1.02
C GLU A 111 -7.96 -20.97 0.39
N ASP A 112 -7.10 -21.84 0.92
CA ASP A 112 -6.41 -21.64 2.20
C ASP A 112 -5.43 -20.47 2.14
N GLU A 113 -4.67 -20.32 1.04
CA GLU A 113 -3.78 -19.17 0.86
C GLU A 113 -4.55 -17.86 0.67
N ILE A 114 -5.64 -17.87 -0.11
CA ILE A 114 -6.55 -16.72 -0.24
C ILE A 114 -7.14 -16.33 1.13
N ARG A 115 -7.46 -17.30 1.98
CA ARG A 115 -7.93 -17.08 3.35
C ARG A 115 -6.85 -16.48 4.25
N ARG A 116 -5.61 -16.97 4.18
CA ARG A 116 -4.46 -16.38 4.90
C ARG A 116 -4.22 -14.92 4.47
N LEU A 117 -4.15 -14.67 3.15
CA LEU A 117 -3.92 -13.33 2.61
C LEU A 117 -4.99 -12.33 3.04
N ARG A 118 -6.28 -12.70 3.03
CA ARG A 118 -7.37 -11.84 3.54
C ARG A 118 -7.20 -11.52 5.03
N GLN A 119 -6.75 -12.46 5.84
CA GLN A 119 -6.50 -12.23 7.27
C GLN A 119 -5.34 -11.23 7.46
N THR A 120 -4.24 -11.41 6.73
CA THR A 120 -3.08 -10.50 6.80
C THR A 120 -3.45 -9.10 6.31
N VAL A 121 -4.20 -8.96 5.22
CA VAL A 121 -4.68 -7.66 4.72
C VAL A 121 -5.58 -6.95 5.75
N GLY A 122 -6.56 -7.65 6.34
CA GLY A 122 -7.39 -7.05 7.39
C GLY A 122 -6.61 -6.64 8.64
N GLN A 123 -5.49 -7.31 8.94
CA GLN A 123 -4.57 -6.91 10.00
C GLN A 123 -3.77 -5.64 9.63
N THR A 124 -3.18 -5.57 8.43
CA THR A 124 -2.40 -4.40 8.00
C THR A 124 -3.27 -3.17 7.75
N GLU A 125 -4.50 -3.34 7.25
CA GLU A 125 -5.52 -2.28 7.21
C GLU A 125 -5.86 -1.78 8.61
N GLY A 126 -6.09 -2.69 9.57
CA GLY A 126 -6.36 -2.34 10.97
C GLY A 126 -5.18 -1.68 11.70
N GLU A 127 -3.94 -1.91 11.26
CA GLU A 127 -2.76 -1.17 11.73
C GLU A 127 -2.59 0.17 11.03
N LYS A 128 -2.95 0.26 9.75
CA LYS A 128 -2.95 1.53 8.99
C LYS A 128 -3.94 2.53 9.61
N TRP A 129 -5.18 2.13 9.87
CA TRP A 129 -6.18 3.00 10.49
C TRP A 129 -5.71 3.57 11.85
N LYS A 130 -5.02 2.76 12.67
CA LYS A 130 -4.44 3.20 13.96
C LYS A 130 -3.24 4.14 13.82
N LYS A 131 -2.58 4.16 12.66
CA LYS A 131 -1.55 5.16 12.32
C LYS A 131 -2.21 6.45 11.86
N GLU A 132 -3.23 6.37 11.01
CA GLU A 132 -4.01 7.51 10.53
C GLU A 132 -4.73 8.25 11.67
N GLU A 133 -5.31 7.51 12.63
CA GLU A 133 -5.86 8.04 13.89
C GLU A 133 -4.83 8.89 14.66
N ARG A 134 -3.61 8.36 14.87
CA ARG A 134 -2.52 9.09 15.54
C ARG A 134 -1.98 10.26 14.72
N MET A 135 -2.00 10.19 13.39
CA MET A 135 -1.62 11.33 12.56
C MET A 135 -2.60 12.48 12.74
N ALA A 136 -3.91 12.22 12.83
CA ALA A 136 -4.90 13.24 13.17
C ALA A 136 -4.68 13.85 14.57
N GLU A 137 -4.36 13.03 15.59
CA GLU A 137 -3.99 13.53 16.93
C GLU A 137 -2.77 14.48 16.88
N TYR A 138 -1.74 14.15 16.09
CA TYR A 138 -0.57 15.01 15.90
C TYR A 138 -0.89 16.26 15.07
N GLU A 139 -1.73 16.18 14.05
CA GLU A 139 -2.16 17.32 13.24
C GLU A 139 -2.93 18.34 14.10
N GLU A 140 -3.93 17.89 14.87
CA GLU A 140 -4.65 18.72 15.85
C GLU A 140 -3.64 19.39 16.80
N ARG A 141 -2.70 18.62 17.36
CA ARG A 141 -1.70 19.16 18.29
C ARG A 141 -0.78 20.19 17.64
N ILE A 142 -0.43 20.04 16.36
CA ILE A 142 0.39 21.00 15.61
C ILE A 142 -0.43 22.23 15.20
N HIS A 143 -1.75 22.11 15.00
CA HIS A 143 -2.65 23.26 14.86
C HIS A 143 -2.76 24.06 16.17
N ASP A 144 -2.97 23.38 17.29
CA ASP A 144 -2.98 23.91 18.66
C ASP A 144 -1.72 24.76 18.95
N MET A 145 -0.54 24.19 18.70
CA MET A 145 0.73 24.87 18.93
C MET A 145 0.92 26.07 17.98
N ARG A 146 0.50 25.97 16.71
CA ARG A 146 0.55 27.11 15.78
C ARG A 146 -0.37 28.26 16.21
N ALA A 147 -1.57 27.97 16.72
CA ALA A 147 -2.46 28.99 17.26
C ALA A 147 -1.86 29.70 18.48
N GLN A 148 -1.26 28.95 19.42
CA GLN A 148 -0.57 29.54 20.57
C GLN A 148 0.60 30.45 20.14
N LEU A 149 1.40 30.03 19.16
CA LEU A 149 2.51 30.82 18.64
C LEU A 149 2.08 32.17 18.04
N GLU A 150 0.95 32.22 17.31
CA GLU A 150 0.45 33.49 16.79
C GLU A 150 -0.02 34.40 17.95
N THR A 151 -0.71 33.87 18.97
CA THR A 151 -1.09 34.69 20.15
C THR A 151 0.12 35.25 20.93
N TYR A 152 1.22 34.48 21.03
CA TYR A 152 2.47 35.00 21.61
C TYR A 152 3.10 36.07 20.72
N ARG A 153 3.11 35.89 19.41
CA ARG A 153 3.60 36.86 18.43
C ARG A 153 2.83 38.18 18.49
N GLU A 154 1.49 38.14 18.50
CA GLU A 154 0.63 39.30 18.69
C GLU A 154 0.91 40.03 20.02
N CYS A 155 1.08 39.26 21.11
CA CYS A 155 1.42 39.80 22.43
C CYS A 155 2.77 40.55 22.41
N ILE A 156 3.82 39.95 21.82
CA ILE A 156 5.14 40.58 21.67
C ILE A 156 5.06 41.84 20.80
N GLN A 157 4.31 41.79 19.70
CA GLN A 157 4.08 42.94 18.80
C GLN A 157 3.42 44.12 19.55
N SER A 158 2.46 43.81 20.42
CA SER A 158 1.78 44.79 21.29
C SER A 158 2.72 45.36 22.35
N LEU A 159 3.52 44.53 23.03
CA LEU A 159 4.50 44.98 24.02
C LEU A 159 5.58 45.89 23.40
N ILE A 160 6.09 45.56 22.21
CA ILE A 160 7.05 46.40 21.48
C ILE A 160 6.43 47.76 21.13
N THR A 161 5.16 47.78 20.72
CA THR A 161 4.44 49.03 20.40
C THR A 161 4.25 49.90 21.65
N GLN A 162 3.78 49.30 22.75
CA GLN A 162 3.60 49.99 24.04
C GLN A 162 4.93 50.52 24.59
N LEU A 163 6.02 49.77 24.47
CA LEU A 163 7.36 50.22 24.85
C LEU A 163 7.83 51.41 23.99
N GLY A 164 7.62 51.35 22.68
CA GLY A 164 7.95 52.45 21.76
C GLY A 164 7.16 53.73 22.09
N GLU A 165 5.88 53.61 22.42
CA GLU A 165 5.06 54.73 22.90
C GLU A 165 5.58 55.29 24.23
N GLU A 166 5.86 54.44 25.22
CA GLU A 166 6.26 54.86 26.56
C GLU A 166 7.67 55.49 26.56
N MET A 167 8.62 54.93 25.80
CA MET A 167 9.92 55.58 25.53
C MET A 167 9.73 56.94 24.85
N SER A 168 8.79 57.08 23.91
CA SER A 168 8.52 58.34 23.22
C SER A 168 7.89 59.40 24.13
N ARG A 169 7.03 59.00 25.08
CA ARG A 169 6.46 59.88 26.11
C ARG A 169 7.52 60.42 27.07
N HIS A 170 8.52 59.60 27.39
CA HIS A 170 9.55 59.91 28.40
C HIS A 170 10.81 60.57 27.84
N ALA A 171 11.11 60.41 26.55
CA ALA A 171 12.26 61.02 25.88
C ALA A 171 12.47 62.54 26.18
N PRO A 172 11.42 63.38 26.32
CA PRO A 172 11.57 64.78 26.72
C PRO A 172 12.26 65.02 28.07
N LEU A 173 12.14 64.12 29.03
CA LEU A 173 12.81 64.23 30.34
C LEU A 173 14.32 63.98 30.27
N TYR A 174 14.81 63.45 29.15
CA TYR A 174 16.23 63.32 28.81
C TYR A 174 16.71 64.45 27.87
N GLY A 175 15.84 65.43 27.58
CA GLY A 175 16.10 66.54 26.66
C GLY A 175 15.81 66.26 25.19
N ALA A 176 15.36 65.04 24.83
CA ALA A 176 15.11 64.66 23.44
C ALA A 176 13.69 65.07 22.99
N GLY A 177 13.58 65.70 21.82
CA GLY A 177 12.28 66.05 21.22
C GLY A 177 11.57 67.27 21.84
N LEU A 178 12.21 68.02 22.76
CA LEU A 178 11.63 69.21 23.41
C LEU A 178 11.09 70.26 22.41
N ASP A 179 11.71 70.38 21.23
CA ASP A 179 11.30 71.32 20.18
C ASP A 179 9.93 71.01 19.55
N ALA A 180 9.45 69.77 19.65
CA ALA A 180 8.14 69.36 19.15
C ALA A 180 6.99 69.64 20.13
N LEU A 181 7.30 69.86 21.42
CA LEU A 181 6.29 70.01 22.47
C LEU A 181 5.63 71.39 22.50
N SER A 182 4.39 71.46 22.97
CA SER A 182 3.70 72.71 23.29
C SER A 182 4.34 73.44 24.49
N MET A 183 4.01 74.72 24.67
CA MET A 183 4.49 75.51 25.81
C MET A 183 4.00 74.95 27.15
N THR A 184 2.80 74.37 27.20
CA THR A 184 2.20 73.80 28.42
C THR A 184 2.84 72.48 28.84
N GLU A 185 3.19 71.61 27.89
CA GLU A 185 3.95 70.38 28.16
C GLU A 185 5.37 70.74 28.62
N LEU A 186 5.99 71.70 27.95
CA LEU A 186 7.33 72.22 28.27
C LEU A 186 7.39 72.88 29.67
N GLU A 187 6.31 73.54 30.12
CA GLU A 187 6.19 74.05 31.49
C GLU A 187 5.92 72.93 32.52
N THR A 188 5.18 71.88 32.16
CA THR A 188 4.97 70.69 33.00
C THR A 188 6.27 69.92 33.23
N ILE A 189 7.06 69.67 32.19
CA ILE A 189 8.38 69.03 32.29
C ILE A 189 9.33 69.91 33.13
N SER A 190 9.28 71.24 32.94
CA SER A 190 10.02 72.19 33.79
C SER A 190 9.67 72.07 35.28
N HIS A 191 8.40 71.78 35.61
CA HIS A 191 7.98 71.53 36.99
C HIS A 191 8.57 70.20 37.52
N ILE A 192 8.51 69.13 36.74
CA ILE A 192 9.06 67.80 37.12
C ILE A 192 10.54 67.92 37.47
N HIS A 193 11.38 68.53 36.62
CA HIS A 193 12.80 68.69 36.94
C HIS A 193 13.06 69.55 38.19
N LYS A 194 12.26 70.59 38.44
CA LYS A 194 12.39 71.44 39.65
C LYS A 194 12.07 70.67 40.92
N GLU A 195 11.02 69.85 40.90
CA GLU A 195 10.58 69.08 42.07
C GLU A 195 11.48 67.87 42.32
N ALA A 196 11.94 67.17 41.28
CA ALA A 196 12.94 66.12 41.40
C ALA A 196 14.24 66.65 42.03
N LEU A 197 14.76 67.80 41.55
CA LEU A 197 15.90 68.47 42.20
C LEU A 197 15.62 68.80 43.67
N ARG A 198 14.41 69.22 44.04
CA ARG A 198 14.05 69.50 45.44
C ARG A 198 14.14 68.24 46.32
N GLN A 199 13.67 67.10 45.82
CA GLN A 199 13.72 65.81 46.51
C GLN A 199 15.15 65.27 46.62
N ILE A 200 15.91 65.32 45.53
CA ILE A 200 17.33 64.97 45.46
C ILE A 200 18.14 65.70 46.55
N HIS A 201 17.96 67.02 46.69
CA HIS A 201 18.66 67.78 47.73
C HIS A 201 18.28 67.38 49.16
N VAL A 202 17.06 66.89 49.41
CA VAL A 202 16.66 66.37 50.74
C VAL A 202 17.35 65.04 51.02
N ILE A 203 17.38 64.14 50.05
CA ILE A 203 17.95 62.79 50.20
C ILE A 203 19.48 62.85 50.30
N GLN A 204 20.14 63.75 49.55
CA GLN A 204 21.58 64.05 49.70
C GLN A 204 21.98 64.57 51.09
N GLN A 205 21.03 65.11 51.88
CA GLN A 205 21.27 65.49 53.28
C GLN A 205 21.12 64.30 54.24
N GLN A 206 20.27 63.33 53.90
CA GLN A 206 20.00 62.11 54.69
C GLN A 206 21.07 61.03 54.45
N HIS A 207 21.55 60.86 53.22
CA HIS A 207 22.52 59.84 52.79
C HIS A 207 23.96 60.01 53.36
N LYS A 208 24.20 60.98 54.23
CA LYS A 208 25.48 61.14 54.95
C LYS A 208 25.63 60.16 56.13
N GLY A 209 24.91 59.03 56.10
CA GLY A 209 24.67 58.12 57.23
C GLY A 209 24.90 56.63 56.96
N SER A 210 26.12 56.26 56.53
CA SER A 210 26.68 54.88 56.49
C SER A 210 26.16 53.89 55.40
N PRO A 211 26.93 52.82 55.06
CA PRO A 211 26.78 52.13 53.76
C PRO A 211 26.57 50.59 53.76
N LEU A 212 25.74 50.15 52.82
CA LEU A 212 25.83 49.00 51.87
C LEU A 212 26.45 47.63 52.28
N SER A 213 25.83 46.54 51.79
CA SER A 213 26.32 45.14 51.87
C SER A 213 25.92 44.30 50.63
N SER A 214 26.73 43.31 50.22
CA SER A 214 26.48 42.31 49.12
C SER A 214 27.78 41.53 48.75
N PRO A 215 27.82 40.48 47.87
CA PRO A 215 26.79 39.47 47.47
C PRO A 215 27.31 37.99 47.25
N THR A 216 26.40 37.12 46.77
CA THR A 216 26.55 36.03 45.74
C THR A 216 27.10 34.59 45.98
N HIS A 217 26.21 33.61 45.71
CA HIS A 217 26.27 32.46 44.77
C HIS A 217 27.23 31.25 44.89
N VAL A 218 26.71 30.03 44.62
CA VAL A 218 27.48 28.76 44.46
C VAL A 218 26.95 27.85 43.29
N MET A 219 27.90 27.37 42.46
CA MET A 219 28.07 26.15 41.60
C MET A 219 26.94 25.35 40.86
N LYS A 220 27.37 24.67 39.77
CA LYS A 220 26.76 23.53 39.03
C LYS A 220 27.70 22.30 39.03
N ARG A 221 27.20 21.04 38.98
CA ARG A 221 27.65 19.95 38.04
C ARG A 221 26.83 18.64 38.15
N ALA A 222 27.07 17.68 37.25
CA ALA A 222 26.43 16.35 37.16
C ALA A 222 27.44 15.21 36.80
N PRO A 223 27.09 13.90 36.96
CA PRO A 223 27.91 12.73 36.58
C PRO A 223 27.28 11.75 35.53
N PRO A 224 28.00 10.72 35.00
CA PRO A 224 27.58 9.93 33.81
C PRO A 224 27.81 8.37 33.80
N SER A 225 27.40 7.69 32.70
CA SER A 225 28.16 6.61 31.95
C SER A 225 27.78 5.09 31.99
N VAL A 226 28.25 4.37 30.93
CA VAL A 226 28.55 2.89 30.72
C VAL A 226 27.59 1.98 29.87
N MET A 227 28.18 1.12 29.00
CA MET A 227 27.69 0.20 27.90
C MET A 227 28.73 -0.96 27.65
N PRO A 228 28.77 -1.87 26.61
CA PRO A 228 27.87 -2.32 25.49
C PRO A 228 27.78 -3.89 25.23
N ASN A 229 27.09 -4.41 24.17
CA ASN A 229 27.32 -5.69 23.39
C ASN A 229 26.26 -5.88 22.24
N GLY A 230 26.25 -6.84 21.28
CA GLY A 230 27.27 -7.77 20.72
C GLY A 230 26.75 -9.07 19.99
N VAL A 231 27.11 -9.31 18.69
CA VAL A 231 27.06 -10.61 17.90
C VAL A 231 25.62 -11.17 17.55
N GLY A 232 25.29 -12.03 16.54
CA GLY A 232 25.88 -12.71 15.34
C GLY A 232 25.20 -14.10 15.05
N MET A 233 25.31 -14.87 13.94
CA MET A 233 25.84 -14.72 12.55
C MET A 233 25.51 -16.00 11.65
N HIS A 234 25.58 -15.92 10.29
CA HIS A 234 25.63 -17.03 9.26
C HIS A 234 24.39 -18.00 9.09
N HIS A 235 24.24 -19.03 8.19
CA HIS A 235 24.45 -19.34 6.72
C HIS A 235 23.89 -20.79 6.36
N ARG A 236 23.73 -21.38 5.14
CA ARG A 236 23.55 -20.98 3.69
C ARG A 236 23.39 -22.24 2.73
N ASN A 237 22.71 -22.12 1.55
CA ASN A 237 22.61 -23.05 0.35
C ASN A 237 21.85 -24.41 0.49
N GLY A 238 21.30 -25.08 -0.56
CA GLY A 238 21.07 -24.68 -1.98
C GLY A 238 20.77 -25.84 -3.00
N HIS A 239 20.34 -25.46 -4.22
CA HIS A 239 20.34 -26.23 -5.50
C HIS A 239 19.15 -27.19 -5.87
N VAL A 240 19.27 -27.90 -7.01
CA VAL A 240 18.22 -28.20 -8.05
C VAL A 240 18.67 -29.38 -8.97
N ASN A 241 17.97 -30.05 -9.93
CA ASN A 241 16.58 -30.17 -10.49
C ASN A 241 16.53 -31.46 -11.41
N ASN A 242 15.34 -32.01 -11.78
CA ASN A 242 15.21 -33.01 -12.88
C ASN A 242 13.92 -32.87 -13.77
N GLU A 243 13.42 -31.65 -13.95
CA GLU A 243 12.26 -31.33 -14.82
C GLU A 243 12.73 -30.49 -16.03
N LEU A 244 12.51 -30.98 -17.27
CA LEU A 244 13.04 -30.31 -18.47
C LEU A 244 12.21 -30.40 -19.78
N LYS A 245 11.29 -31.36 -19.94
CA LYS A 245 10.44 -31.45 -21.16
C LYS A 245 9.00 -30.98 -20.94
N LYS A 246 8.36 -31.41 -19.86
CA LYS A 246 7.13 -30.80 -19.33
C LYS A 246 7.39 -29.32 -18.99
N VAL A 247 8.55 -29.06 -18.38
CA VAL A 247 9.13 -27.72 -18.19
C VAL A 247 9.26 -26.86 -19.47
N VAL A 248 9.30 -27.32 -20.72
CA VAL A 248 9.31 -26.36 -21.85
C VAL A 248 7.96 -25.65 -22.02
N LYS A 249 6.84 -26.37 -21.85
CA LYS A 249 5.50 -25.75 -21.87
C LYS A 249 5.24 -24.98 -20.58
N GLU A 250 5.57 -25.57 -19.44
CA GLU A 250 5.39 -24.91 -18.15
C GLU A 250 6.30 -23.68 -18.02
N LYS A 251 7.53 -23.69 -18.54
CA LYS A 251 8.42 -22.50 -18.58
C LYS A 251 7.82 -21.36 -19.40
N ASN A 252 7.02 -21.61 -20.43
CA ASN A 252 6.41 -20.52 -21.19
C ASN A 252 5.20 -19.93 -20.44
N ALA A 253 4.35 -20.78 -19.82
CA ALA A 253 3.27 -20.31 -18.95
C ALA A 253 3.81 -19.63 -17.67
N LEU A 254 4.89 -20.18 -17.10
CA LEU A 254 5.65 -19.60 -16.00
C LEU A 254 6.47 -18.38 -16.44
N ALA A 255 6.85 -18.21 -17.71
CA ALA A 255 7.52 -17.00 -18.16
C ALA A 255 6.55 -15.81 -18.18
N GLU A 256 5.32 -15.98 -18.69
CA GLU A 256 4.32 -14.91 -18.62
C GLU A 256 3.80 -14.70 -17.17
N LYS A 257 3.63 -15.77 -16.37
CA LYS A 257 3.36 -15.60 -14.92
C LYS A 257 4.53 -14.94 -14.18
N LEU A 258 5.77 -15.30 -14.47
CA LEU A 258 6.97 -14.71 -13.84
C LEU A 258 7.17 -13.28 -14.30
N LYS A 259 6.88 -12.94 -15.55
CA LYS A 259 6.84 -11.56 -16.07
C LYS A 259 5.72 -10.74 -15.41
N SER A 260 4.57 -11.36 -15.10
CA SER A 260 3.50 -10.73 -14.30
C SER A 260 3.86 -10.60 -12.82
N VAL A 261 4.58 -11.56 -12.25
CA VAL A 261 5.09 -11.53 -10.86
C VAL A 261 6.32 -10.63 -10.75
N GLU A 262 7.10 -10.43 -11.81
CA GLU A 262 8.22 -9.51 -11.89
C GLU A 262 7.74 -8.09 -12.21
N ALA A 263 6.62 -7.92 -12.92
CA ALA A 263 5.90 -6.66 -13.01
C ALA A 263 5.26 -6.29 -11.65
N GLY A 264 4.55 -7.23 -11.02
CA GLY A 264 3.99 -7.05 -9.67
C GLY A 264 5.07 -6.81 -8.62
N ARG A 265 6.18 -7.54 -8.67
CA ARG A 265 7.35 -7.28 -7.83
C ARG A 265 8.03 -5.96 -8.19
N LYS A 266 8.08 -5.52 -9.45
CA LYS A 266 8.60 -4.17 -9.76
C LYS A 266 7.69 -3.10 -9.18
N VAL A 267 6.37 -3.26 -9.27
CA VAL A 267 5.42 -2.40 -8.55
C VAL A 267 5.72 -2.41 -7.05
N SER A 268 5.84 -3.57 -6.41
CA SER A 268 6.11 -3.63 -4.97
C SER A 268 7.53 -3.28 -4.52
N ASP A 269 8.55 -3.43 -5.37
CA ASP A 269 9.92 -2.95 -5.15
C ASP A 269 9.94 -1.40 -5.32
N GLU A 270 9.08 -0.82 -6.15
CA GLU A 270 8.87 0.65 -6.25
C GLU A 270 7.97 1.19 -5.13
N GLU A 271 6.92 0.48 -4.72
CA GLU A 271 6.10 0.79 -3.52
C GLU A 271 6.95 0.70 -2.26
N LEU A 272 7.90 -0.24 -2.17
CA LEU A 272 8.83 -0.34 -1.04
C LEU A 272 9.80 0.85 -1.03
N LYS A 273 10.36 1.27 -2.18
CA LYS A 273 11.15 2.51 -2.27
C LYS A 273 10.32 3.75 -1.95
N GLN A 274 9.05 3.76 -2.36
CA GLN A 274 8.14 4.86 -2.06
C GLN A 274 7.87 4.92 -0.56
N TYR A 275 7.62 3.78 0.09
CA TYR A 275 7.48 3.70 1.54
C TYR A 275 8.81 4.02 2.27
N GLU A 276 9.98 3.61 1.76
CA GLU A 276 11.28 4.00 2.31
C GLU A 276 11.50 5.52 2.19
N THR A 277 11.16 6.14 1.07
CA THR A 277 11.26 7.61 0.88
C THR A 277 10.20 8.39 1.67
N GLU A 278 9.00 7.83 1.89
CA GLU A 278 7.98 8.36 2.79
C GLU A 278 8.41 8.24 4.27
N ASN A 279 9.13 7.18 4.67
CA ASN A 279 9.72 7.10 6.00
C ASN A 279 10.93 8.05 6.16
N VAL A 280 11.80 8.18 5.16
CA VAL A 280 12.92 9.15 5.20
C VAL A 280 12.39 10.58 5.29
N THR A 281 11.42 10.96 4.45
CA THR A 281 10.79 12.28 4.56
C THR A 281 9.97 12.45 5.86
N GLY A 282 9.38 11.39 6.41
CA GLY A 282 8.77 11.41 7.74
C GLY A 282 9.78 11.65 8.88
N GLU A 283 10.98 11.09 8.78
CA GLU A 283 12.09 11.31 9.71
C GLU A 283 12.68 12.73 9.55
N GLU A 284 12.79 13.25 8.32
CA GLU A 284 13.16 14.64 8.02
C GLU A 284 12.12 15.64 8.55
N ILE A 285 10.82 15.36 8.41
CA ILE A 285 9.73 16.17 8.98
C ILE A 285 9.80 16.16 10.52
N ARG A 286 10.06 14.99 11.15
CA ARG A 286 10.25 14.89 12.60
C ARG A 286 11.46 15.72 13.06
N GLN A 287 12.60 15.60 12.38
CA GLN A 287 13.81 16.34 12.69
C GLN A 287 13.61 17.86 12.50
N SER A 288 12.87 18.26 11.47
CA SER A 288 12.49 19.66 11.21
C SER A 288 11.59 20.22 12.32
N LEU A 289 10.59 19.45 12.76
CA LEU A 289 9.69 19.81 13.85
C LEU A 289 10.42 19.92 15.20
N GLU A 290 11.34 19.00 15.50
CA GLU A 290 12.21 19.08 16.69
C GLU A 290 13.12 20.32 16.65
N ASP A 291 13.67 20.66 15.48
CA ASP A 291 14.48 21.86 15.29
C ASP A 291 13.67 23.17 15.34
N GLU A 292 12.38 23.13 15.02
CA GLU A 292 11.47 24.26 15.23
C GLU A 292 11.13 24.39 16.73
N ILE A 293 10.76 23.29 17.42
CA ILE A 293 10.55 23.26 18.88
C ILE A 293 11.80 23.76 19.63
N ARG A 294 13.00 23.40 19.17
CA ARG A 294 14.28 23.88 19.69
C ARG A 294 14.44 25.40 19.54
N ARG A 295 14.13 25.96 18.37
CA ARG A 295 14.15 27.42 18.12
C ARG A 295 13.09 28.18 18.93
N LEU A 296 11.89 27.60 19.08
CA LEU A 296 10.81 28.17 19.87
C LEU A 296 11.17 28.27 21.37
N ARG A 297 11.81 27.24 21.95
CA ARG A 297 12.33 27.30 23.32
C ARG A 297 13.33 28.45 23.50
N GLN A 298 14.28 28.59 22.57
CA GLN A 298 15.27 29.69 22.57
C GLN A 298 14.60 31.07 22.43
N THR A 299 13.49 31.16 21.69
CA THR A 299 12.71 32.40 21.55
C THR A 299 12.00 32.76 22.86
N VAL A 300 11.40 31.77 23.56
CA VAL A 300 10.79 32.00 24.89
C VAL A 300 11.83 32.43 25.92
N GLU A 301 13.01 31.79 25.95
CA GLU A 301 14.13 32.19 26.83
C GLU A 301 14.61 33.63 26.52
N CYS A 302 14.66 34.00 25.24
CA CYS A 302 14.99 35.37 24.81
C CYS A 302 13.93 36.39 25.28
N ILE A 303 12.64 36.08 25.12
CA ILE A 303 11.54 36.95 25.58
C ILE A 303 11.58 37.13 27.11
N GLN A 304 11.80 36.07 27.88
CA GLN A 304 11.93 36.16 29.33
C GLN A 304 13.12 37.04 29.74
N SER A 305 14.25 36.94 29.02
CA SER A 305 15.40 37.83 29.23
C SER A 305 15.07 39.29 28.89
N LEU A 306 14.38 39.56 27.78
CA LEU A 306 13.98 40.92 27.38
C LEU A 306 12.97 41.54 28.34
N VAL A 307 11.99 40.78 28.84
CA VAL A 307 11.03 41.26 29.85
C VAL A 307 11.74 41.57 31.17
N THR A 308 12.73 40.77 31.56
CA THR A 308 13.56 41.03 32.76
C THR A 308 14.40 42.30 32.57
N GLN A 309 15.09 42.43 31.43
CA GLN A 309 15.88 43.62 31.08
C GLN A 309 15.03 44.89 31.00
N LEU A 310 13.79 44.80 30.50
CA LEU A 310 12.84 45.91 30.48
C LEU A 310 12.42 46.32 31.90
N GLY A 311 12.10 45.36 32.77
CA GLY A 311 11.81 45.63 34.18
C GLY A 311 12.99 46.30 34.90
N GLU A 312 14.21 45.86 34.62
CA GLU A 312 15.43 46.50 35.11
C GLU A 312 15.59 47.93 34.57
N GLU A 313 15.41 48.17 33.27
CA GLU A 313 15.62 49.50 32.67
C GLU A 313 14.55 50.50 33.11
N MET A 314 13.28 50.08 33.22
CA MET A 314 12.22 50.89 33.86
C MET A 314 12.58 51.24 35.30
N SER A 315 13.14 50.30 36.06
CA SER A 315 13.60 50.54 37.44
C SER A 315 14.79 51.52 37.50
N ARG A 316 15.73 51.44 36.54
CA ARG A 316 16.85 52.39 36.39
C ARG A 316 16.39 53.80 36.03
N HIS A 317 15.21 53.95 35.43
CA HIS A 317 14.64 55.24 35.03
C HIS A 317 13.69 55.86 36.06
N ALA A 318 13.12 55.07 36.99
CA ALA A 318 12.23 55.56 38.06
C ALA A 318 12.79 56.77 38.87
N PRO A 319 14.10 56.87 39.18
CA PRO A 319 14.72 58.06 39.78
C PRO A 319 14.48 59.39 39.06
N LEU A 320 14.32 59.40 37.74
CA LEU A 320 14.07 60.61 36.94
C LEU A 320 12.64 61.17 37.13
N TYR A 321 11.78 60.45 37.88
CA TYR A 321 10.43 60.87 38.26
C TYR A 321 10.34 61.19 39.77
N GLY A 322 11.45 61.09 40.51
CA GLY A 322 11.50 61.23 41.96
C GLY A 322 11.23 59.94 42.75
N ALA A 323 11.02 58.81 42.08
CA ALA A 323 10.81 57.51 42.74
C ALA A 323 12.14 56.84 43.12
N ASP A 324 12.14 56.07 44.21
CA ASP A 324 13.25 55.23 44.69
C ASP A 324 14.62 55.92 44.86
N LEU A 325 14.65 57.25 44.91
CA LEU A 325 15.85 58.07 45.10
C LEU A 325 16.64 57.70 46.38
N ASP A 326 15.95 57.22 47.42
CA ASP A 326 16.55 56.76 48.69
C ASP A 326 17.45 55.53 48.53
N ALA A 327 17.33 54.76 47.44
CA ALA A 327 18.14 53.58 47.17
C ALA A 327 19.44 53.89 46.39
N LEU A 328 19.58 55.09 45.82
CA LEU A 328 20.73 55.48 45.00
C LEU A 328 21.95 55.85 45.85
N SER A 329 23.15 55.60 45.33
CA SER A 329 24.37 56.20 45.89
C SER A 329 24.44 57.70 45.60
N MET A 330 25.18 58.44 46.43
CA MET A 330 25.44 59.88 46.24
C MET A 330 25.93 60.26 44.83
N LYS A 331 26.66 59.37 44.14
CA LYS A 331 27.19 59.61 42.79
C LYS A 331 26.11 59.45 41.71
N GLU A 332 25.24 58.46 41.86
CA GLU A 332 24.07 58.29 40.98
C GLU A 332 23.11 59.47 41.19
N LEU A 333 22.87 59.83 42.46
CA LEU A 333 22.03 60.95 42.85
C LEU A 333 22.55 62.32 42.34
N GLU A 334 23.87 62.52 42.28
CA GLU A 334 24.51 63.66 41.59
C GLU A 334 24.34 63.59 40.05
N THR A 335 24.41 62.40 39.46
CA THR A 335 24.21 62.19 38.01
C THR A 335 22.77 62.52 37.60
N ILE A 336 21.77 62.05 38.36
CA ILE A 336 20.36 62.40 38.17
C ILE A 336 20.15 63.91 38.34
N SER A 337 20.75 64.54 39.35
CA SER A 337 20.72 66.00 39.55
C SER A 337 21.22 66.76 38.29
N CYS A 338 22.35 66.32 37.73
CA CYS A 338 22.92 66.91 36.52
C CYS A 338 21.96 66.84 35.32
N ILE A 339 21.27 65.70 35.12
CA ILE A 339 20.26 65.53 34.06
C ILE A 339 19.12 66.55 34.25
N HIS A 340 18.57 66.70 35.46
CA HIS A 340 17.49 67.65 35.70
C HIS A 340 17.92 69.11 35.50
N GLU A 341 19.14 69.48 35.90
CA GLU A 341 19.65 70.83 35.61
C GLU A 341 19.87 71.07 34.11
N VAL A 342 20.40 70.09 33.36
CA VAL A 342 20.61 70.20 31.91
C VAL A 342 19.28 70.33 31.18
N GLY A 343 18.28 69.51 31.53
CA GLY A 343 16.92 69.61 31.03
C GLY A 343 16.34 71.01 31.28
N LEU A 344 16.43 71.54 32.51
CA LEU A 344 15.98 72.91 32.81
C LEU A 344 16.71 73.99 31.99
N ARG A 345 18.02 73.85 31.76
CA ARG A 345 18.79 74.78 30.92
C ARG A 345 18.30 74.77 29.47
N GLN A 346 18.08 73.58 28.89
CA GLN A 346 17.54 73.41 27.54
C GLN A 346 16.10 73.97 27.42
N ILE A 347 15.23 73.60 28.37
CA ILE A 347 13.83 74.04 28.43
C ILE A 347 13.75 75.57 28.49
N HIS A 348 14.52 76.21 29.37
CA HIS A 348 14.52 77.68 29.46
C HIS A 348 15.06 78.33 28.18
N ALA A 349 16.04 77.73 27.48
CA ALA A 349 16.53 78.25 26.20
C ALA A 349 15.45 78.17 25.10
N ILE A 350 14.75 77.05 24.96
CA ILE A 350 13.64 76.87 24.00
C ILE A 350 12.50 77.84 24.33
N GLN A 351 12.14 77.98 25.61
CA GLN A 351 11.15 78.97 26.03
C GLN A 351 11.57 80.41 25.70
N GLN A 352 12.85 80.76 25.86
CA GLN A 352 13.36 82.10 25.51
C GLN A 352 13.35 82.34 24.00
N GLN A 353 13.75 81.37 23.17
CA GLN A 353 13.65 81.47 21.71
C GLN A 353 12.20 81.67 21.25
N ARG A 354 11.27 80.89 21.78
CA ARG A 354 9.84 80.98 21.45
C ARG A 354 9.17 82.27 21.98
N LYS A 355 9.55 82.75 23.17
CA LYS A 355 9.03 84.01 23.76
C LYS A 355 9.72 85.26 23.17
N GLY A 356 10.90 85.11 22.53
CA GLY A 356 11.76 86.18 22.02
C GLY A 356 11.61 86.52 20.54
N SER A 357 10.55 86.08 19.86
CA SER A 357 10.36 86.26 18.40
C SER A 357 9.23 87.24 18.04
N PRO A 358 9.49 88.57 18.03
CA PRO A 358 8.59 89.55 17.44
C PRO A 358 8.88 89.72 15.92
N LEU A 359 7.83 89.53 15.11
CA LEU A 359 7.79 89.76 13.65
C LEU A 359 8.77 88.94 12.78
N SER A 360 8.25 87.85 12.23
CA SER A 360 8.26 87.67 10.77
C SER A 360 6.97 87.01 10.30
N SER A 361 6.52 87.39 9.11
CA SER A 361 5.22 87.01 8.54
C SER A 361 5.23 85.57 7.98
N PRO A 362 4.05 84.93 7.79
CA PRO A 362 3.98 83.59 7.21
C PRO A 362 4.41 83.59 5.73
N ILE A 363 5.70 83.33 5.48
CA ILE A 363 6.21 83.06 4.14
C ILE A 363 5.93 81.58 3.82
N VAL A 364 4.87 81.36 3.05
CA VAL A 364 4.78 80.16 2.21
C VAL A 364 5.80 80.31 1.09
N SER A 365 6.82 79.45 1.06
CA SER A 365 7.66 79.25 -0.14
C SER A 365 8.11 77.79 -0.22
N PRO A 366 7.96 77.10 -1.36
CA PRO A 366 8.09 75.65 -1.42
C PRO A 366 9.54 75.21 -1.72
N HIS A 367 10.22 74.64 -0.72
CA HIS A 367 11.50 73.96 -0.94
C HIS A 367 11.43 72.49 -0.56
N THR A 368 11.38 71.69 -1.62
CA THR A 368 11.59 70.25 -1.75
C THR A 368 12.50 69.64 -0.69
N LEU A 369 12.05 68.52 -0.11
CA LEU A 369 12.81 67.69 0.82
C LEU A 369 14.17 67.25 0.24
N PRO A 370 15.30 67.53 0.92
CA PRO A 370 16.48 66.68 0.88
C PRO A 370 16.37 65.63 2.02
N PRO A 371 16.41 64.32 1.72
CA PRO A 371 16.44 63.31 2.78
C PRO A 371 17.80 63.34 3.49
N HIS A 372 17.80 63.46 4.81
CA HIS A 372 19.01 63.30 5.63
C HIS A 372 18.75 62.34 6.78
N ASP A 373 19.12 61.08 6.54
CA ASP A 373 19.44 60.13 7.60
C ASP A 373 20.59 60.67 8.45
N GLN A 374 20.40 60.73 9.78
CA GLN A 374 21.40 60.37 10.80
C GLN A 374 20.81 60.46 12.22
N GLY A 375 19.99 59.46 12.57
CA GLY A 375 19.63 59.14 13.96
C GLY A 375 20.29 57.84 14.39
N LEU A 376 20.97 57.82 15.55
CA LEU A 376 21.87 56.71 15.95
C LEU A 376 21.14 55.52 16.61
N TYR A 377 20.17 54.91 15.92
CA TYR A 377 19.65 53.57 16.24
C TYR A 377 19.34 52.78 14.95
N PRO A 378 19.77 51.51 14.83
CA PRO A 378 19.48 50.68 13.66
C PRO A 378 18.03 50.21 13.66
N THR A 379 17.14 51.07 13.14
CA THR A 379 15.78 50.68 12.76
C THR A 379 15.82 50.00 11.39
N VAL A 380 14.95 49.01 11.16
CA VAL A 380 14.89 48.10 10.00
C VAL A 380 15.91 46.93 10.08
N PRO A 381 15.45 45.66 10.23
CA PRO A 381 16.30 44.49 10.00
C PRO A 381 16.64 44.38 8.50
N PRO A 382 17.75 43.72 8.10
CA PRO A 382 18.09 43.57 6.69
C PRO A 382 16.94 42.92 5.92
N PRO A 383 16.67 43.34 4.66
CA PRO A 383 15.62 42.73 3.86
C PRO A 383 15.95 41.26 3.64
N VAL A 384 15.26 40.38 4.37
CA VAL A 384 15.28 38.95 4.11
C VAL A 384 14.81 38.77 2.68
N ALA A 385 15.69 38.28 1.81
CA ALA A 385 15.34 38.02 0.43
C ALA A 385 14.19 37.00 0.40
N ALA A 386 12.98 37.47 0.12
CA ALA A 386 11.78 36.64 0.02
C ALA A 386 11.87 35.80 -1.25
N GLY A 387 12.66 34.72 -1.16
CA GLY A 387 12.79 33.67 -2.17
C GLY A 387 11.51 32.85 -2.27
N LEU A 388 10.42 33.49 -2.68
CA LEU A 388 9.24 32.79 -3.18
C LEU A 388 9.69 31.94 -4.39
N PRO A 389 9.30 30.66 -4.47
CA PRO A 389 9.64 29.83 -5.60
C PRO A 389 9.02 30.42 -6.88
N PRO A 390 9.77 30.54 -7.98
CA PRO A 390 9.23 31.10 -9.22
C PRO A 390 8.13 30.18 -9.77
N SER A 391 7.03 30.76 -10.22
CA SER A 391 5.92 30.03 -10.85
C SER A 391 5.28 30.85 -11.95
N VAL A 392 4.94 30.15 -13.05
CA VAL A 392 4.35 30.65 -14.31
C VAL A 392 5.29 31.52 -15.16
N MET A 393 5.58 31.02 -16.38
CA MET A 393 6.29 31.77 -17.43
C MET A 393 5.30 32.42 -18.41
N PRO A 394 5.61 33.59 -18.98
CA PRO A 394 4.93 34.10 -20.18
C PRO A 394 5.47 33.43 -21.46
N ASN A 395 4.56 33.13 -22.40
CA ASN A 395 4.81 32.37 -23.64
C ASN A 395 5.88 32.96 -24.58
N GLY A 396 6.54 32.10 -25.37
CA GLY A 396 7.00 32.50 -26.72
C GLY A 396 8.05 31.61 -27.41
N VAL A 397 7.60 30.83 -28.41
CA VAL A 397 8.40 30.21 -29.51
C VAL A 397 9.49 29.18 -29.10
N GLY A 398 9.52 27.94 -29.59
CA GLY A 398 8.55 27.20 -30.42
C GLY A 398 9.21 26.16 -31.33
N MET A 399 8.80 24.88 -31.25
CA MET A 399 9.18 23.85 -32.22
C MET A 399 8.06 22.81 -32.46
N HIS A 400 7.55 22.84 -33.70
CA HIS A 400 6.76 21.82 -34.42
C HIS A 400 6.13 20.62 -33.67
N HIS A 401 4.81 20.69 -33.49
CA HIS A 401 3.91 19.55 -33.70
C HIS A 401 2.81 19.98 -34.70
N SER A 402 2.64 19.25 -35.81
CA SER A 402 1.77 19.65 -36.92
C SER A 402 1.19 18.46 -37.70
N ASN A 403 -0.11 18.55 -38.02
CA ASN A 403 -1.01 17.53 -38.60
C ASN A 403 -1.33 16.32 -37.68
N ARG A 404 -2.58 15.86 -37.45
CA ARG A 404 -3.88 15.85 -38.20
C ARG A 404 -4.02 14.67 -39.16
N HIS A 405 -4.90 13.70 -38.86
CA HIS A 405 -6.10 13.42 -39.71
C HIS A 405 -7.15 12.40 -39.15
N VAL A 406 -8.43 12.81 -39.28
CA VAL A 406 -9.73 12.09 -39.43
C VAL A 406 -10.18 10.83 -38.65
N ASN A 407 -11.33 11.02 -37.99
CA ASN A 407 -12.63 10.30 -38.11
C ASN A 407 -12.91 8.91 -37.50
N GLY A 408 -13.98 8.90 -36.67
CA GLY A 408 -15.12 7.99 -36.83
C GLY A 408 -15.55 7.23 -35.57
N ALA A 409 -16.85 6.95 -35.32
CA ALA A 409 -18.10 7.53 -35.85
C ALA A 409 -19.29 7.07 -34.96
N MET A 410 -20.26 7.96 -34.67
CA MET A 410 -21.52 7.69 -33.91
C MET A 410 -21.30 7.18 -32.46
N GLY A 411 -22.22 7.30 -31.51
CA GLY A 411 -23.51 8.00 -31.42
C GLY A 411 -24.02 7.93 -29.96
N PRO A 412 -24.92 8.83 -29.49
CA PRO A 412 -25.37 8.82 -28.09
C PRO A 412 -26.61 7.93 -27.85
N TRP A 413 -26.97 7.67 -26.58
CA TRP A 413 -28.31 7.96 -26.01
C TRP A 413 -28.50 7.52 -24.53
N PHE A 414 -29.03 8.46 -23.73
CA PHE A 414 -29.86 8.38 -22.51
C PHE A 414 -29.60 7.41 -21.33
N ASN A 415 -29.56 8.00 -20.14
CA ASN A 415 -30.05 7.40 -18.89
C ASN A 415 -31.59 7.31 -18.89
N HIS A 416 -32.15 6.28 -18.26
CA HIS A 416 -33.45 6.38 -17.57
C HIS A 416 -33.68 5.22 -16.59
N LYS A 417 -33.57 5.50 -15.29
CA LYS A 417 -34.58 5.17 -14.27
C LYS A 417 -34.34 5.97 -12.99
#